data_AF-A0A6A8FME8-F1
#
_entry.id   AF-A0A6A8FME8-F1
#
_cell.length_a   1.000
_cell.length_b   1.000
_cell.length_c   1.000
_cell.angle_alpha   90.00
_cell.angle_beta   90.00
_cell.angle_gamma   90.00
#
_symmetry.space_group_name_H-M   'P 1'
#
loop_
_entity.id
_entity.type
_entity.pdbx_description
1 polymer ?
#
loop_
_entity_poly.entity_id
_entity_poly.type
_entity_poly.pdbx_seq_one_letter_code
_entity_poly.pdbx_strand_id
1 'polypeptide(L)' 'MRLASIADSVALINRSKNNNNSEMAKFDGIKGQELLDVELGDNEITLIFKDNRFLFVRIENGRFVCESVPE' A
#
# COMPACT_ATOMS: atom_id res chain seq x y z
N MET A 1 30.33 -4.61 22.71
CA MET A 1 29.26 -5.09 21.80
C MET A 1 28.17 -5.70 22.68
N ARG A 2 26.97 -5.09 22.78
CA ARG A 2 25.85 -5.70 23.53
C ARG A 2 25.11 -6.63 22.56
N LEU A 3 25.03 -7.92 22.90
CA LEU A 3 24.15 -8.86 22.20
C LEU A 3 22.71 -8.47 22.57
N ALA A 4 21.87 -8.19 21.57
CA ALA A 4 20.45 -8.02 21.80
C ALA A 4 19.89 -9.32 22.40
N SER A 5 19.00 -9.21 23.39
CA SER A 5 18.34 -10.40 23.93
C SER A 5 17.53 -11.06 22.81
N ILE A 6 17.45 -12.39 22.82
CA ILE A 6 16.60 -13.13 21.88
C ILE A 6 15.16 -12.59 21.92
N ALA A 7 14.70 -12.16 23.11
CA ALA A 7 13.39 -11.53 23.28
C ALA A 7 13.24 -10.21 22.49
N ASP A 8 14.27 -9.36 22.46
CA ASP A 8 14.26 -8.09 21.74
C ASP A 8 14.24 -8.33 20.23
N SER A 9 15.07 -9.26 19.76
CA SER A 9 15.10 -9.66 18.35
C SER A 9 13.76 -10.24 17.89
N VAL A 10 13.11 -11.07 18.70
CA VAL A 10 11.78 -11.64 18.40
C VAL A 10 10.71 -10.54 18.38
N ALA A 11 10.75 -9.57 19.31
CA ALA A 11 9.81 -8.45 19.33
C ALA A 11 9.93 -7.56 18.08
N LEU A 12 11.16 -7.28 17.63
CA LEU A 12 11.43 -6.53 16.38
C LEU A 12 10.87 -7.26 15.15
N ILE A 13 11.09 -8.59 15.06
CA ILE A 13 10.57 -9.42 13.96
C ILE A 13 9.05 -9.41 13.93
N ASN A 14 8.40 -9.56 15.09
CA ASN A 14 6.94 -9.57 15.18
C ASN A 14 6.34 -8.18 14.87
N ARG A 15 7.00 -7.09 15.28
CA ARG A 15 6.60 -5.73 14.93
C ARG A 15 6.66 -5.51 13.41
N SER A 16 7.74 -5.95 12.77
CA SER A 16 7.87 -5.88 11.30
C SER A 16 6.78 -6.66 10.56
N LYS A 17 6.35 -7.82 11.09
CA LYS A 17 5.25 -8.60 10.49
C LYS A 17 3.88 -7.95 10.66
N ASN A 18 3.66 -7.22 11.76
CA ASN A 18 2.39 -6.56 12.05
C ASN A 18 2.20 -5.24 11.28
N ASN A 19 3.28 -4.69 10.70
CA ASN A 19 3.23 -3.50 9.85
C ASN A 19 2.58 -3.75 8.46
N ASN A 20 2.28 -5.01 8.12
CA ASN A 20 1.55 -5.36 6.90
C ASN A 20 0.03 -5.15 7.05
N ASN A 21 -0.49 -4.97 8.28
CA ASN A 21 -1.92 -4.87 8.52
C ASN A 21 -2.49 -3.48 8.15
N SER A 22 -1.67 -2.43 8.21
CA SER A 22 -2.04 -1.08 7.74
C SER A 22 -2.10 -0.96 6.22
N GLU A 23 -1.42 -1.84 5.48
CA GLU A 23 -1.47 -1.82 4.01
C GLU A 23 -2.77 -2.39 3.43
N MET A 24 -3.49 -3.24 4.18
CA MET A 24 -4.81 -3.68 3.75
C MET A 24 -5.88 -2.61 3.99
N ALA A 25 -5.77 -1.86 5.09
CA ALA A 25 -6.73 -0.82 5.47
C ALA A 25 -6.78 0.33 4.43
N LYS A 26 -5.67 0.67 3.78
CA LYS A 26 -5.62 1.73 2.77
C LYS A 26 -6.49 1.44 1.55
N PHE A 27 -6.79 0.17 1.28
CA PHE A 27 -7.57 -0.25 0.11
C PHE A 27 -9.02 -0.63 0.42
N ASP A 28 -9.43 -0.66 1.69
CA ASP A 28 -10.79 -1.06 2.07
C ASP A 28 -11.84 -0.12 1.46
N GLY A 29 -11.49 1.15 1.21
CA GLY A 29 -12.36 2.08 0.50
C GLY A 29 -12.67 1.65 -0.94
N ILE A 30 -11.65 1.27 -1.70
CA ILE A 30 -11.77 1.00 -3.14
C ILE A 30 -12.07 -0.47 -3.47
N LYS A 31 -11.94 -1.37 -2.49
CA LYS A 31 -12.19 -2.80 -2.68
C LYS A 31 -13.66 -3.06 -3.01
N GLY A 32 -13.90 -3.77 -4.11
CA GLY A 32 -15.25 -4.10 -4.59
C GLY A 32 -15.95 -2.95 -5.31
N GLN A 33 -15.29 -1.81 -5.50
CA GLN A 33 -15.81 -0.73 -6.33
C GLN A 33 -15.62 -1.04 -7.82
N GLU A 34 -16.54 -0.53 -8.63
CA GLU A 34 -16.46 -0.66 -10.08
C GLU A 34 -15.49 0.37 -10.67
N LEU A 35 -14.64 -0.10 -11.58
CA LEU A 35 -13.75 0.75 -12.34
C LEU A 35 -14.55 1.53 -13.39
N LEU A 36 -14.34 2.85 -13.44
CA LEU A 36 -14.87 3.73 -14.46
C LEU A 36 -13.91 3.83 -15.64
N ASP A 37 -12.64 4.10 -15.36
CA ASP A 37 -11.62 4.31 -16.40
C ASP A 37 -10.20 4.00 -15.90
N VAL A 38 -9.26 3.90 -16.83
CA VAL A 38 -7.82 3.72 -16.59
C VAL A 38 -7.03 4.71 -17.42
N GLU A 39 -6.25 5.54 -16.75
CA GLU A 39 -5.31 6.44 -17.40
C GLU A 39 -3.87 5.91 -17.29
N LEU A 40 -3.14 5.98 -18.40
CA LEU A 40 -1.73 5.57 -18.49
C LEU A 40 -0.86 6.82 -18.60
N GLY A 41 0.00 7.04 -17.61
CA GLY A 41 1.11 7.98 -17.67
C GLY A 41 2.43 7.28 -17.99
N ASP A 42 3.52 8.05 -18.06
CA ASP A 42 4.84 7.53 -18.44
C ASP A 42 5.38 6.47 -17.47
N ASN A 43 5.11 6.60 -16.16
CA ASN A 43 5.57 5.68 -15.10
C ASN A 43 4.50 5.41 -14.03
N GLU A 44 3.24 5.77 -14.32
CA GLU A 44 2.14 5.71 -13.39
C GLU A 44 0.87 5.24 -14.10
N ILE A 45 0.06 4.45 -13.42
CA ILE A 45 -1.28 4.04 -13.84
C ILE A 45 -2.26 4.61 -12.82
N THR A 46 -3.28 5.31 -13.30
CA THR A 46 -4.36 5.83 -12.47
C THR A 46 -5.62 5.01 -12.70
N LEU A 47 -6.13 4.38 -11.65
CA LEU A 47 -7.41 3.69 -11.65
C LEU A 47 -8.48 4.62 -11.11
N ILE A 48 -9.49 4.91 -11.94
CA ILE A 48 -10.60 5.82 -11.61
C ILE A 48 -11.84 4.97 -11.35
N PHE A 49 -12.42 5.10 -10.17
CA PHE A 49 -13.61 4.34 -9.77
C PHE A 49 -14.89 5.16 -10.01
N LYS A 50 -16.03 4.49 -10.19
CA LYS A 50 -17.33 5.15 -10.47
C LYS A 50 -17.81 6.08 -9.36
N ASP A 51 -17.31 5.86 -8.14
CA ASP A 51 -17.59 6.68 -6.97
C ASP A 51 -16.56 7.81 -6.79
N ASN A 52 -15.88 8.18 -7.88
CA ASN A 52 -14.97 9.31 -7.96
C ASN A 52 -13.69 9.16 -7.12
N ARG A 53 -13.34 7.93 -6.74
CA ARG A 53 -12.06 7.62 -6.07
C ARG A 53 -10.95 7.32 -7.07
N PHE A 54 -9.72 7.56 -6.62
CA PHE A 54 -8.51 7.39 -7.42
C PHE A 54 -7.51 6.49 -6.70
N LEU A 55 -6.92 5.56 -7.45
CA LEU A 55 -5.77 4.79 -7.02
C LEU A 55 -4.63 4.99 -8.01
N PHE A 56 -3.54 5.59 -7.53
CA PHE A 56 -2.31 5.79 -8.29
C PHE A 56 -1.37 4.62 -8.03
N VAL A 57 -0.87 4.01 -9.10
CA VAL A 57 0.05 2.88 -9.05
C VAL A 57 1.29 3.24 -9.85
N ARG A 58 2.45 3.27 -9.19
CA ARG A 58 3.74 3.56 -9.82
C ARG A 58 4.83 2.61 -9.35
N ILE A 59 5.95 2.59 -10.06
CA ILE A 59 7.12 1.81 -9.67
C ILE A 59 8.18 2.76 -9.10
N GLU A 60 8.54 2.57 -7.83
CA GLU A 60 9.68 3.24 -7.21
C GLU A 60 10.67 2.21 -6.69
N ASN A 61 11.95 2.35 -7.06
CA ASN A 61 13.03 1.45 -6.63
C ASN A 61 12.73 -0.05 -6.92
N GLY A 62 12.08 -0.32 -8.05
CA GLY A 62 11.68 -1.68 -8.45
C GLY A 62 10.53 -2.27 -7.62
N ARG A 63 9.81 -1.45 -6.85
CA ARG A 63 8.65 -1.87 -6.05
C ARG A 63 7.41 -1.09 -6.46
N PHE A 64 6.25 -1.74 -6.41
CA PHE A 64 4.98 -1.06 -6.58
C PHE A 64 4.70 -0.16 -5.37
N VAL A 65 4.42 1.11 -5.66
CA VAL A 65 3.92 2.09 -4.70
C VAL A 65 2.51 2.43 -5.13
N CYS A 66 1.59 2.30 -4.18
CA CYS A 66 0.17 2.56 -4.39
C CYS A 66 -0.29 3.65 -3.43
N GLU A 67 -0.91 4.69 -3.97
CA GLU A 67 -1.45 5.83 -3.22
C GLU A 67 -2.94 5.96 -3.51
N SER A 68 -3.76 5.91 -2.47
CA SER A 68 -5.21 6.11 -2.56
C SER A 68 -5.57 7.44 -1.90
N VAL A 69 -6.32 8.27 -2.61
CA VAL A 69 -6.80 9.55 -2.08
C VAL A 69 -8.29 9.42 -1.78
N PRO A 70 -8.71 9.46 -0.51
CA PRO A 70 -10.11 9.68 -0.17
C PRO A 70 -10.47 11.15 -0.39
N GLU A 71 -11.64 11.42 -0.96
CA GLU A 71 -12.24 12.77 -1.03
C GLU A 71 -12.45 13.39 0.37
#